data_AF-A0A3N5SRM8-F1
#
_entry.id   AF-A0A3N5SRM8-F1
#
_cell.length_a   1.000
_cell.length_b   1.000
_cell.length_c   1.000
_cell.angle_alpha   90.00
_cell.angle_beta   90.00
_cell.angle_gamma   90.00
#
_symmetry.space_group_name_H-M   'P 1'
#
loop_
_entity.id
_entity.type
_entity.pdbx_description
1 polymer ?
#
loop_
_entity_poly.entity_id
_entity_poly.type
_entity_poly.pdbx_seq_one_letter_code
_entity_poly.pdbx_strand_id
1 'polypeptide(L)'
;IGYENRLLRKEDFNDDKKDAGDIGAGHTVTALYELVPAGTTVTTPGVDPLKYQQPGTLSPAAASSDMLTLKLRYKEPEGQDSKLITVPVTDPGIGYAQASADFKFASAVAAFGMVLRDSPHKGTASLEAATELAAEGLGPDREGYRAEFLGLVKKAERLLQK
;
A
#
# COMPACT_ATOMS: atom_id res chain seq x y z
N ILE A 1 5.13 5.33 -5.58
CA ILE A 1 5.19 3.90 -5.98
C ILE A 1 6.63 3.57 -6.35
N GLY A 2 7.28 2.64 -5.67
CA GLY A 2 8.68 2.32 -5.95
C GLY A 2 9.64 2.44 -4.76
N TYR A 3 9.15 2.41 -3.51
CA TYR A 3 10.00 2.11 -2.35
C TYR A 3 10.19 0.60 -2.12
N GLU A 4 9.82 -0.21 -3.11
CA GLU A 4 10.01 -1.66 -3.15
C GLU A 4 11.49 -2.03 -2.91
N ASN A 5 12.42 -1.19 -3.37
CA ASN A 5 13.86 -1.44 -3.36
C ASN A 5 14.59 -0.94 -2.08
N ARG A 6 13.87 -0.39 -1.09
CA ARG A 6 14.44 0.09 0.18
C ARG A 6 13.91 -0.69 1.38
N LEU A 7 13.69 -2.00 1.23
CA LEU A 7 13.35 -2.85 2.36
C LEU A 7 14.51 -2.86 3.37
N LEU A 8 14.27 -2.28 4.54
CA LEU A 8 15.17 -2.38 5.68
C LEU A 8 15.16 -3.83 6.18
N ARG A 9 16.33 -4.38 6.51
CA ARG A 9 16.41 -5.72 7.09
C ARG A 9 15.74 -5.72 8.46
N LYS A 10 15.12 -6.84 8.85
CA LYS A 10 14.41 -6.96 10.13
C LYS A 10 15.30 -6.66 11.32
N GLU A 11 16.57 -7.06 11.26
CA GLU A 11 17.55 -6.79 12.32
C GLU A 11 17.87 -5.29 12.46
N ASP A 12 17.85 -4.55 11.35
CA ASP A 12 18.21 -3.13 11.29
C ASP A 12 17.06 -2.23 11.79
N PHE A 13 15.82 -2.74 11.94
CA PHE A 13 14.66 -1.94 12.38
C PHE A 13 14.81 -1.34 13.78
N ASN A 14 15.55 -2.00 14.66
CA ASN A 14 15.79 -1.52 16.02
C ASN A 14 17.07 -0.68 16.14
N ASP A 15 17.85 -0.53 15.07
CA ASP A 15 19.07 0.27 15.07
C ASP A 15 18.77 1.72 14.66
N ASP A 16 18.63 2.61 15.63
CA ASP A 16 18.35 4.03 15.40
C ASP A 16 19.49 4.78 14.67
N LYS A 17 20.64 4.13 14.40
CA LYS A 17 21.73 4.67 13.57
C LYS A 17 21.55 4.37 12.08
N LYS A 18 20.65 3.46 11.71
CA LYS A 18 20.34 3.15 10.32
C LYS A 18 19.35 4.16 9.79
N ASP A 19 19.74 4.84 8.72
CA ASP A 19 18.84 5.74 7.98
C ASP A 19 17.72 4.90 7.35
N ALA A 20 16.51 5.14 7.82
CA ALA A 20 15.29 4.46 7.39
C ALA A 20 14.28 5.45 6.80
N GLY A 21 14.72 6.54 6.15
CA GLY A 21 13.81 7.50 5.52
C GLY A 21 13.00 8.32 6.53
N ASP A 22 13.23 9.63 6.54
CA ASP A 22 12.59 10.52 7.50
C ASP A 22 11.18 10.93 7.06
N ILE A 23 10.22 10.83 7.99
CA ILE A 23 8.89 11.45 7.85
C ILE A 23 8.91 12.75 8.66
N GLY A 24 9.08 13.88 7.96
CA GLY A 24 9.08 15.20 8.57
C GLY A 24 7.71 15.63 9.10
N ALA A 25 7.69 16.62 10.00
CA ALA A 25 6.45 17.20 10.50
C ALA A 25 5.58 17.75 9.35
N GLY A 26 4.29 17.39 9.35
CA GLY A 26 3.35 17.77 8.30
C GLY A 26 3.38 16.87 7.04
N HIS A 27 4.27 15.88 6.96
CA HIS A 27 4.25 14.91 5.88
C HIS A 27 3.23 13.79 6.14
N THR A 28 2.54 13.39 5.08
CA THR A 28 1.67 12.20 5.07
C THR A 28 2.31 11.14 4.19
N VAL A 29 2.41 9.91 4.70
CA VAL A 29 2.93 8.77 3.95
C VAL A 29 1.84 7.72 3.82
N THR A 30 1.60 7.28 2.59
CA THR A 30 0.69 6.18 2.29
C THR A 30 1.49 4.97 1.83
N ALA A 31 1.36 3.87 2.56
CA ALA A 31 1.87 2.57 2.16
C ALA A 31 0.69 1.68 1.73
N LEU A 32 0.85 1.00 0.61
CA LEU A 32 -0.13 0.04 0.10
C LEU A 32 0.51 -1.35 0.15
N TYR A 33 -0.25 -2.33 0.66
CA TYR A 33 0.19 -3.70 0.79
C TYR A 33 -0.79 -4.62 0.07
N GLU A 34 -0.26 -5.58 -0.67
CA GLU A 34 -1.01 -6.76 -1.08
C GLU A 34 -0.89 -7.80 0.03
N LEU A 35 -2.02 -8.32 0.50
CA LEU A 35 -2.06 -9.29 1.59
C LEU A 35 -2.50 -10.63 1.05
N VAL A 36 -1.70 -11.65 1.36
CA VAL A 36 -2.02 -13.05 1.04
C VAL A 36 -2.45 -13.74 2.34
N PRO A 37 -3.74 -14.08 2.50
CA PRO A 37 -4.20 -14.76 3.70
C PRO A 37 -3.54 -16.12 3.85
N ALA A 38 -3.19 -16.48 5.08
CA ALA A 38 -2.61 -17.79 5.38
C ALA A 38 -3.56 -18.92 4.97
N GLY A 39 -3.01 -19.97 4.35
CA GLY A 39 -3.79 -21.08 3.79
C GLY A 39 -4.34 -20.83 2.38
N THR A 40 -4.15 -19.64 1.82
CA THR A 40 -4.50 -19.37 0.41
C THR A 40 -3.33 -19.75 -0.49
N THR A 41 -3.59 -20.58 -1.50
CA THR A 41 -2.62 -20.82 -2.58
C THR A 41 -2.67 -19.66 -3.56
N VAL A 42 -1.65 -18.80 -3.53
CA VAL A 42 -1.45 -17.78 -4.56
C VAL A 42 -0.51 -18.36 -5.60
N THR A 43 -1.00 -18.50 -6.84
CA THR A 43 -0.18 -18.84 -7.99
C THR A 43 0.68 -17.63 -8.37
N THR A 44 1.78 -17.42 -7.67
CA THR A 44 2.84 -16.53 -8.16
C THR A 44 3.57 -17.22 -9.31
N PRO A 45 3.66 -16.61 -10.51
CA PRO A 45 4.42 -17.18 -11.61
C PRO A 45 5.89 -17.41 -11.20
N GLY A 46 6.40 -18.63 -11.36
CA GLY A 46 7.83 -18.92 -11.26
C GLY A 46 8.38 -19.40 -9.92
N VAL A 47 7.53 -19.84 -8.97
CA VAL A 47 8.01 -20.49 -7.75
C VAL A 47 7.40 -21.90 -7.64
N ASP A 48 8.23 -22.92 -7.86
CA ASP A 48 7.83 -24.30 -7.59
C ASP A 48 7.53 -24.48 -6.10
N PRO A 49 6.55 -25.33 -5.73
CA PRO A 49 6.30 -25.67 -4.35
C PRO A 49 7.60 -26.12 -3.67
N LEU A 50 7.99 -25.45 -2.59
CA LEU A 50 9.23 -25.72 -1.88
C LEU A 50 9.18 -27.13 -1.29
N LYS A 51 9.94 -28.05 -1.88
CA LYS A 51 9.96 -29.49 -1.56
C LYS A 51 10.08 -29.83 -0.06
N TYR A 52 10.78 -28.99 0.71
CA TYR A 52 11.06 -29.23 2.12
C TYR A 52 10.32 -28.29 3.08
N GLN A 53 9.57 -27.31 2.57
CA GLN A 53 8.73 -26.47 3.43
C GLN A 53 7.34 -27.08 3.51
N GLN A 54 6.94 -27.46 4.72
CA GLN A 54 5.54 -27.75 4.98
C GLN A 54 4.79 -26.43 5.18
N PRO A 55 3.58 -26.28 4.63
CA PRO A 55 2.70 -25.17 4.95
C PRO A 55 2.56 -25.06 6.47
N GLY A 56 2.83 -23.88 7.02
CA GLY A 56 2.72 -23.66 8.46
C GLY A 56 1.30 -23.90 8.96
N THR A 57 1.15 -24.55 10.11
CA THR A 57 -0.14 -24.62 10.81
C THR A 57 -0.42 -23.28 11.47
N LEU A 58 -1.68 -22.85 11.41
CA LEU A 58 -2.12 -21.63 12.09
C LEU A 58 -1.94 -21.79 13.60
N SER A 59 -1.34 -20.80 14.25
CA SER A 59 -1.23 -20.74 15.71
C SER A 59 -2.56 -20.29 16.32
N PRO A 60 -2.80 -20.50 17.63
CA PRO A 60 -4.00 -19.98 18.30
C PRO A 60 -4.17 -18.45 18.16
N ALA A 61 -3.08 -17.70 17.96
CA ALA A 61 -3.14 -16.25 17.72
C ALA A 61 -3.84 -15.88 16.40
N ALA A 62 -3.94 -16.82 15.45
CA ALA A 62 -4.69 -16.63 14.20
C ALA A 62 -6.21 -16.53 14.43
N ALA A 63 -6.71 -16.82 15.64
CA ALA A 63 -8.10 -16.54 16.01
C ALA A 63 -8.37 -15.06 16.31
N SER A 64 -7.34 -14.21 16.33
CA SER A 64 -7.51 -12.75 16.41
C SER A 64 -8.15 -12.19 15.15
N SER A 65 -8.90 -11.09 15.28
CA SER A 65 -9.36 -10.27 14.16
C SER A 65 -8.25 -9.39 13.56
N ASP A 66 -7.04 -9.43 14.14
CA ASP A 66 -5.89 -8.68 13.66
C ASP A 66 -5.39 -9.27 12.34
N MET A 67 -5.34 -8.43 11.32
CA MET A 67 -4.80 -8.79 10.00
C MET A 67 -3.28 -8.58 9.96
N LEU A 68 -2.79 -7.48 10.57
CA LEU A 68 -1.36 -7.20 10.70
C LEU A 68 -1.08 -6.30 11.91
N THR A 69 0.19 -6.23 12.33
CA THR A 69 0.65 -5.24 13.32
C THR A 69 1.60 -4.26 12.67
N LEU A 70 1.20 -3.00 12.62
CA LEU A 70 2.03 -1.91 12.12
C LEU A 70 2.91 -1.38 13.25
N LYS A 71 4.23 -1.36 13.03
CA LYS A 71 5.21 -0.77 13.95
C LYS A 71 5.86 0.42 13.26
N LEU A 72 5.72 1.61 13.83
CA LEU A 72 6.37 2.83 13.32
C LEU A 72 7.29 3.39 14.40
N ARG A 73 8.49 3.81 13.99
CA ARG A 73 9.38 4.59 14.84
C ARG A 73 9.37 6.04 14.35
N TYR A 74 9.32 7.00 15.27
CA TYR A 74 9.39 8.43 14.94
C TYR A 74 10.18 9.19 15.99
N LYS A 75 10.70 10.37 15.62
CA LYS A 75 11.34 11.32 16.53
C LYS A 75 10.51 12.61 16.56
N GLU A 76 10.48 13.27 17.70
CA GLU A 76 9.93 14.63 17.76
C GLU A 76 10.86 15.61 17.03
N PRO A 77 10.36 16.76 16.51
CA PRO A 77 11.17 17.69 15.72
C PRO A 77 12.48 18.14 16.39
N GLU A 78 12.47 18.29 17.71
CA GLU A 78 13.66 18.65 18.52
C GLU A 78 14.18 17.47 19.37
N GLY A 79 13.55 16.30 19.27
CA GLY A 79 13.86 15.12 20.05
C GLY A 79 14.98 14.29 19.44
N GLN A 80 15.91 13.82 20.27
CA GLN A 80 16.98 12.91 19.84
C GLN A 80 16.55 11.44 19.90
N ASP A 81 15.56 11.13 20.73
CA ASP A 81 15.11 9.77 21.03
C ASP A 81 13.99 9.31 20.09
N SER A 82 14.13 8.08 19.61
CA SER A 82 13.15 7.40 18.76
C SER A 82 12.05 6.75 19.60
N LYS A 83 10.79 7.02 19.26
CA LYS A 83 9.59 6.48 19.92
C LYS A 83 8.92 5.43 19.03
N LEU A 84 8.59 4.29 19.61
CA LEU A 84 7.88 3.20 18.92
C LEU A 84 6.36 3.32 19.11
N ILE A 85 5.62 3.36 18.01
CA ILE A 85 4.17 3.18 17.95
C ILE A 85 3.89 1.77 17.43
N THR A 86 3.00 1.05 18.10
CA THR A 86 2.51 -0.26 17.66
C THR A 86 1.00 -0.19 17.51
N VAL A 87 0.49 -0.49 16.32
CA VAL A 87 -0.92 -0.45 15.98
C VAL A 87 -1.35 -1.79 15.39
N PRO A 88 -2.20 -2.58 16.08
CA PRO A 88 -2.88 -3.69 15.44
C PRO A 88 -3.89 -3.15 14.42
N VAL A 89 -3.89 -3.74 13.22
CA VAL A 89 -4.81 -3.39 12.14
C VAL A 89 -5.74 -4.58 11.93
N THR A 90 -7.03 -4.34 12.06
CA THR A 90 -8.10 -5.31 11.84
C THR A 90 -8.79 -5.04 10.50
N ASP A 91 -9.26 -6.08 9.83
CA ASP A 91 -10.17 -5.94 8.69
C ASP A 91 -11.62 -5.92 9.20
N PRO A 92 -12.36 -4.81 9.08
CA PRO A 92 -13.75 -4.75 9.48
C PRO A 92 -14.70 -5.48 8.49
N GLY A 93 -14.17 -6.05 7.40
CA GLY A 93 -14.96 -6.78 6.40
C GLY A 93 -15.84 -5.86 5.55
N ILE A 94 -15.48 -4.58 5.44
CA ILE A 94 -16.23 -3.62 4.62
C ILE A 94 -15.88 -3.81 3.15
N GLY A 95 -16.90 -3.82 2.30
CA GLY A 95 -16.71 -3.87 0.85
C GLY A 95 -16.17 -2.56 0.27
N TYR A 96 -15.57 -2.63 -0.92
CA TYR A 96 -15.02 -1.49 -1.65
C TYR A 96 -15.97 -0.27 -1.72
N ALA A 97 -17.27 -0.49 -1.91
CA ALA A 97 -18.26 0.58 -2.00
C ALA A 97 -18.25 1.52 -0.77
N GLN A 98 -17.92 0.97 0.41
CA GLN A 98 -17.85 1.68 1.69
C GLN A 98 -16.44 2.20 2.02
N ALA A 99 -15.45 1.97 1.14
CA ALA A 99 -14.10 2.48 1.35
C ALA A 99 -14.07 4.01 1.36
N SER A 100 -13.14 4.59 2.11
CA SER A 100 -12.98 6.04 2.19
C SER A 100 -12.58 6.63 0.83
N ALA A 101 -12.93 7.90 0.59
CA ALA A 101 -12.49 8.61 -0.60
C ALA A 101 -10.95 8.61 -0.72
N ASP A 102 -10.24 8.68 0.40
CA ASP A 102 -8.77 8.64 0.44
C ASP A 102 -8.21 7.29 0.00
N PHE A 103 -8.83 6.18 0.42
CA PHE A 103 -8.43 4.84 -0.01
C PHE A 103 -8.67 4.65 -1.51
N LYS A 104 -9.82 5.11 -2.02
CA LYS A 104 -10.13 5.06 -3.45
C LYS A 104 -9.15 5.91 -4.26
N PHE A 105 -8.85 7.13 -3.82
CA PHE A 105 -7.89 8.01 -4.47
C PHE A 105 -6.46 7.45 -4.45
N ALA A 106 -5.99 6.94 -3.31
CA ALA A 106 -4.68 6.31 -3.21
C ALA A 106 -4.55 5.07 -4.11
N SER A 107 -5.60 4.25 -4.17
CA SER A 107 -5.71 3.11 -5.09
C SER A 107 -5.66 3.56 -6.56
N ALA A 108 -6.31 4.69 -6.91
CA ALA A 108 -6.25 5.26 -8.26
C ALA A 108 -4.83 5.68 -8.65
N VAL A 109 -4.12 6.38 -7.77
CA VAL A 109 -2.72 6.79 -7.97
C VAL A 109 -1.83 5.56 -8.16
N ALA A 110 -2.03 4.53 -7.33
CA ALA A 110 -1.31 3.27 -7.44
C ALA A 110 -1.54 2.57 -8.78
N ALA A 111 -2.81 2.35 -9.14
CA ALA A 111 -3.23 1.74 -10.38
C ALA A 111 -2.66 2.49 -11.59
N PHE A 112 -2.82 3.81 -11.62
CA PHE A 112 -2.30 4.64 -12.71
C PHE A 112 -0.80 4.48 -12.91
N GLY A 113 -0.02 4.57 -11.82
CA GLY A 113 1.43 4.41 -11.90
C GLY A 113 1.87 3.00 -12.28
N MET A 114 1.14 1.96 -11.86
CA MET A 114 1.38 0.56 -12.25
C MET A 114 1.08 0.32 -13.73
N VAL A 115 -0.01 0.89 -14.25
CA VAL A 115 -0.40 0.78 -15.66
C VAL A 115 0.62 1.50 -16.56
N LEU A 116 1.00 2.73 -16.22
CA LEU A 116 1.95 3.51 -17.01
C LEU A 116 3.34 2.88 -17.11
N ARG A 117 3.79 2.17 -16.06
CA ARG A 117 5.09 1.48 -16.07
C ARG A 117 5.04 0.06 -16.61
N ASP A 118 3.87 -0.38 -17.08
CA ASP A 118 3.60 -1.77 -17.45
C ASP A 118 4.07 -2.76 -16.37
N SER A 119 3.68 -2.50 -15.12
CA SER A 119 4.18 -3.28 -13.98
C SER A 119 3.77 -4.75 -14.10
N PRO A 120 4.66 -5.71 -13.82
CA PRO A 120 4.28 -7.13 -13.72
C PRO A 120 3.29 -7.40 -12.57
N HIS A 121 3.17 -6.46 -11.64
CA HIS A 121 2.25 -6.51 -10.50
C HIS A 121 0.95 -5.71 -10.73
N LYS A 122 0.72 -5.14 -11.92
CA LYS A 122 -0.50 -4.35 -12.19
C LYS A 122 -1.78 -5.19 -12.16
N GLY A 123 -1.67 -6.52 -12.25
CA GLY A 123 -2.82 -7.42 -12.31
C GLY A 123 -3.77 -7.04 -13.44
N THR A 124 -5.02 -6.81 -13.11
CA THR A 124 -6.07 -6.34 -14.04
C THR A 124 -6.27 -4.81 -14.02
N ALA A 125 -5.40 -4.05 -13.36
CA ALA A 125 -5.50 -2.60 -13.34
C ALA A 125 -5.44 -2.03 -14.77
N SER A 126 -6.29 -1.04 -15.02
CA SER A 126 -6.41 -0.36 -16.30
C SER A 126 -6.57 1.15 -16.10
N LEU A 127 -6.45 1.93 -17.18
CA LEU A 127 -6.65 3.38 -17.10
C LEU A 127 -8.11 3.72 -16.81
N GLU A 128 -9.05 2.93 -17.32
CA GLU A 128 -10.48 3.03 -17.06
C GLU A 128 -10.75 2.84 -15.55
N ALA A 129 -10.20 1.78 -14.96
CA ALA A 129 -10.34 1.51 -13.53
C ALA A 129 -9.69 2.62 -12.67
N ALA A 130 -8.53 3.14 -13.08
CA ALA A 130 -7.89 4.25 -12.41
C ALA A 130 -8.73 5.55 -12.49
N THR A 131 -9.38 5.80 -13.63
CA THR A 131 -10.30 6.94 -13.81
C THR A 131 -11.51 6.82 -12.88
N GLU A 132 -12.11 5.64 -12.78
CA GLU A 132 -13.25 5.37 -11.89
C GLU A 132 -12.88 5.60 -10.41
N LEU A 133 -11.79 4.97 -9.96
CA LEU A 133 -11.26 5.13 -8.60
C LEU A 133 -10.94 6.60 -8.26
N ALA A 134 -10.33 7.34 -9.19
CA ALA A 134 -9.99 8.75 -8.99
C ALA A 134 -11.25 9.62 -8.92
N ALA A 135 -12.29 9.32 -9.71
CA ALA A 135 -13.55 10.04 -9.68
C ALA A 135 -14.32 9.80 -8.37
N GLU A 136 -14.39 8.56 -7.90
CA GLU A 136 -14.99 8.23 -6.60
C GLU A 136 -14.17 8.78 -5.41
N GLY A 137 -12.85 8.89 -5.59
CA GLY A 137 -11.91 9.39 -4.59
C GLY A 137 -11.78 10.91 -4.51
N LEU A 138 -12.54 11.68 -5.30
CA LEU A 138 -12.37 13.14 -5.40
C LEU A 138 -12.50 13.83 -4.04
N GLY A 139 -13.57 13.53 -3.28
CA GLY A 139 -13.77 14.06 -1.92
C GLY A 139 -13.62 15.59 -1.81
N PRO A 140 -13.30 16.11 -0.62
CA PRO A 140 -12.90 17.51 -0.43
C PRO A 140 -11.53 17.76 -1.10
N ASP A 141 -11.48 18.70 -2.05
CA ASP A 141 -10.29 19.00 -2.83
C ASP A 141 -10.05 20.51 -2.90
N ARG A 142 -9.65 21.10 -1.77
CA ARG A 142 -9.52 22.56 -1.60
C ARG A 142 -8.55 23.20 -2.59
N GLU A 143 -7.45 22.50 -2.87
CA GLU A 143 -6.39 22.99 -3.76
C GLU A 143 -6.51 22.44 -5.19
N GLY A 144 -7.49 21.56 -5.47
CA GLY A 144 -7.78 21.05 -6.81
C GLY A 144 -6.87 19.92 -7.31
N TYR A 145 -5.99 19.37 -6.46
CA TYR A 145 -5.00 18.36 -6.89
C TYR A 145 -5.64 17.03 -7.28
N ARG A 146 -6.74 16.62 -6.63
CA ARG A 146 -7.42 15.37 -6.98
C ARG A 146 -8.15 15.49 -8.31
N ALA A 147 -8.78 16.64 -8.56
CA ALA A 147 -9.40 16.97 -9.83
C ALA A 147 -8.38 17.06 -10.97
N GLU A 148 -7.22 17.69 -10.72
CA GLU A 148 -6.12 17.75 -11.69
C GLU A 148 -5.60 16.35 -12.02
N PHE A 149 -5.35 15.51 -11.00
CA PHE A 149 -4.94 14.13 -11.19
C PHE A 149 -5.95 13.35 -12.05
N LEU A 150 -7.24 13.44 -11.75
CA LEU A 150 -8.29 12.81 -12.57
C LEU A 150 -8.24 13.29 -14.03
N GLY A 151 -7.96 14.57 -14.26
CA GLY A 151 -7.73 15.13 -15.60
C GLY A 151 -6.54 14.48 -16.32
N LEU A 152 -5.42 14.24 -15.60
CA LEU A 152 -4.24 13.57 -16.13
C LEU A 152 -4.53 12.12 -16.52
N VAL A 153 -5.23 11.36 -15.67
CA VAL A 153 -5.59 9.96 -15.97
C VAL A 153 -6.46 9.89 -17.23
N LYS A 154 -7.51 10.72 -17.32
CA LYS A 154 -8.37 10.81 -18.51
C LYS A 154 -7.64 11.23 -19.78
N LYS A 155 -6.57 12.01 -19.66
CA LYS A 155 -5.74 12.40 -20.80
C LYS A 155 -4.86 11.24 -21.25
N ALA A 156 -4.24 10.53 -20.31
CA ALA A 156 -3.45 9.34 -20.60
C ALA A 156 -4.29 8.25 -21.26
N GLU A 157 -5.49 7.99 -20.74
CA GLU A 157 -6.47 7.04 -21.29
C GLU A 157 -6.72 7.31 -22.77
N ARG A 158 -7.06 8.56 -23.13
CA ARG A 158 -7.26 8.97 -24.53
C ARG A 158 -6.03 8.85 -25.42
N LEU A 159 -4.83 9.01 -24.88
CA LEU A 159 -3.58 8.93 -25.64
C LEU A 159 -3.15 7.47 -25.89
N LEU A 160 -3.50 6.56 -24.97
CA LEU A 160 -3.03 5.17 -24.97
C LEU A 160 -4.07 4.18 -25.50
N GLN A 161 -5.34 4.56 -25.63
CA GLN A 161 -6.40 3.75 -26.30
C GLN A 161 -6.33 3.78 -27.85
N LYS A 162 -5.14 3.87 -28.45
CA LYS A 162 -4.96 3.70 -29.91
C LYS A 162 -4.79 2.23 -30.27
#